data_AF-A0A0F7U0R9-F1
#
_entry.id   AF-A0A0F7U0R9-F1
#
_cell.length_a   1.000
_cell.length_b   1.000
_cell.length_c   1.000
_cell.angle_alpha   90.00
_cell.angle_beta   90.00
_cell.angle_gamma   90.00
#
_symmetry.space_group_name_H-M   'P 1'
#
loop_
_entity.id
_entity.type
_entity.pdbx_description
1 polymer ?
#
loop_
_entity_poly.entity_id
_entity_poly.type
_entity_poly.pdbx_seq_one_letter_code
_entity_poly.pdbx_strand_id
1 'polypeptide(L)'
;MVERIIKAGQHDWIWYIDFDVLITNYDVSLTKLIDESLANTTMPDAIDFLVTDDCNGLNDGSFIVRSSPRSIEFLNAIRAVHDREKAQSGKLLGDQDSMQALLQSNNPLTQHALRIPQWKINAFPTEIGCYDMHKREWEKGMFVVHFAGAWAHVSGEDPTGQLMKKYKSQII
;
A
#
# COMPACT_ATOMS: atom_id res chain seq x y z
N MET A 1 -14.09 -0.58 -4.60
CA MET A 1 -13.64 -1.14 -5.89
C MET A 1 -13.07 -2.56 -5.75
N VAL A 2 -12.04 -2.74 -4.91
CA VAL A 2 -11.36 -4.02 -4.67
C VAL A 2 -12.32 -5.19 -4.42
N GLU A 3 -13.28 -5.05 -3.50
CA GLU A 3 -14.24 -6.11 -3.17
C GLU A 3 -15.04 -6.61 -4.39
N ARG A 4 -15.38 -5.73 -5.34
CA ARG A 4 -16.07 -6.12 -6.57
C ARG A 4 -15.18 -7.03 -7.43
N ILE A 5 -13.89 -6.73 -7.51
CA ILE A 5 -12.91 -7.52 -8.26
C ILE A 5 -12.69 -8.87 -7.58
N ILE A 6 -12.60 -8.90 -6.23
CA ILE A 6 -12.54 -10.15 -5.46
C ILE A 6 -13.75 -11.03 -5.77
N LYS A 7 -14.96 -10.46 -5.67
CA LYS A 7 -16.23 -11.18 -5.94
C LYS A 7 -16.36 -11.68 -7.38
N ALA A 8 -15.67 -11.06 -8.34
CA ALA A 8 -15.65 -11.54 -9.72
C ALA A 8 -14.84 -12.84 -9.88
N GLY A 9 -13.89 -13.12 -8.98
CA GLY A 9 -13.15 -14.38 -8.95
C GLY A 9 -12.24 -14.62 -10.16
N GLN A 10 -11.77 -13.55 -10.81
CA GLN A 10 -10.97 -13.64 -12.04
C GLN A 10 -9.45 -13.56 -11.83
N HIS A 11 -9.01 -13.20 -10.63
CA HIS A 11 -7.60 -12.96 -10.30
C HIS A 11 -7.28 -13.56 -8.93
N ASP A 12 -6.08 -14.12 -8.76
CA ASP A 12 -5.61 -14.62 -7.47
C ASP A 12 -5.20 -13.49 -6.53
N TRP A 13 -4.62 -12.44 -7.10
CA TRP A 13 -4.14 -11.25 -6.42
C TRP A 13 -4.60 -10.00 -7.16
N ILE A 14 -4.87 -8.95 -6.39
CA ILE A 14 -5.28 -7.63 -6.86
C ILE A 14 -4.31 -6.64 -6.25
N TRP A 15 -3.71 -5.80 -7.08
CA TRP A 15 -2.89 -4.69 -6.61
C TRP A 15 -3.69 -3.41 -6.70
N TYR A 16 -3.95 -2.80 -5.54
CA TYR A 16 -4.49 -1.45 -5.47
C TYR A 16 -3.32 -0.47 -5.46
N ILE A 17 -3.36 0.52 -6.35
CA ILE A 17 -2.38 1.61 -6.43
C ILE A 17 -3.08 2.93 -6.70
N ASP A 18 -2.57 3.98 -6.08
CA ASP A 18 -2.97 5.35 -6.36
C ASP A 18 -2.41 5.84 -7.70
N PHE A 19 -3.05 6.87 -8.24
CA PHE A 19 -2.71 7.41 -9.57
C PHE A 19 -1.33 8.08 -9.62
N ASP A 20 -0.79 8.45 -8.45
CA ASP A 20 0.51 9.08 -8.26
C ASP A 20 1.64 8.07 -7.96
N VAL A 21 1.40 6.79 -8.26
CA VAL A 21 2.41 5.73 -8.35
C VAL A 21 2.87 5.55 -9.79
N LEU A 22 4.18 5.47 -10.00
CA LEU A 22 4.81 5.17 -11.29
C LEU A 22 5.59 3.85 -11.21
N ILE A 23 5.27 2.90 -12.10
CA ILE A 23 6.10 1.70 -12.30
C ILE A 23 7.37 2.11 -13.07
N THR A 24 8.53 1.85 -12.47
CA THR A 24 9.85 2.33 -12.94
C THR A 24 10.82 1.22 -13.34
N ASN A 25 10.50 -0.04 -13.08
CA ASN A 25 11.30 -1.17 -13.55
C ASN A 25 10.40 -2.28 -14.11
N TYR A 26 10.41 -2.47 -15.43
CA TYR A 26 9.60 -3.47 -16.11
C TYR A 26 10.22 -4.88 -16.13
N ASP A 27 11.48 -5.02 -15.71
CA ASP A 27 12.13 -6.33 -15.54
C ASP A 27 11.71 -7.03 -14.23
N VAL A 28 11.07 -6.31 -13.31
CA VAL A 28 10.59 -6.86 -12.03
C VAL A 28 9.16 -7.35 -12.18
N SER A 29 8.96 -8.66 -11.99
CA SER A 29 7.64 -9.26 -11.95
C SER A 29 6.94 -9.00 -10.61
N LEU A 30 5.70 -8.51 -10.68
CA LEU A 30 4.81 -8.39 -9.52
C LEU A 30 4.59 -9.74 -8.82
N THR A 31 4.45 -10.83 -9.57
CA THR A 31 4.27 -12.17 -8.98
C THR A 31 5.49 -12.59 -8.18
N LYS A 32 6.69 -12.31 -8.71
CA LYS A 32 7.95 -12.60 -8.01
C LYS A 32 8.07 -11.79 -6.71
N LEU A 33 7.66 -10.52 -6.71
CA LEU A 33 7.63 -9.69 -5.49
C LEU A 33 6.69 -10.25 -4.42
N ILE A 34 5.52 -10.76 -4.84
CA ILE A 34 4.57 -11.45 -3.94
C ILE A 34 5.21 -12.71 -3.37
N ASP A 35 5.73 -13.59 -4.24
CA ASP A 35 6.36 -14.86 -3.84
C ASP A 35 7.53 -14.64 -2.88
N GLU A 36 8.42 -13.69 -3.17
CA GLU A 36 9.55 -13.34 -2.30
C GLU A 36 9.11 -12.75 -0.95
N SER A 37 7.98 -12.04 -0.93
CA SER A 37 7.43 -11.51 0.32
C SER A 37 6.82 -12.62 1.17
N LEU A 38 6.17 -13.60 0.53
CA LEU A 38 5.57 -14.75 1.19
C LEU A 38 6.59 -15.82 1.60
N ALA A 39 7.72 -15.93 0.91
CA ALA A 39 8.76 -16.92 1.22
C ALA A 39 9.34 -16.77 2.64
N ASN A 40 9.22 -15.58 3.25
CA ASN A 40 9.73 -15.29 4.58
C ASN A 40 8.72 -15.48 5.71
N THR A 41 7.46 -15.86 5.41
CA THR A 41 6.45 -16.15 6.44
C THR A 41 6.31 -17.65 6.71
N THR A 42 5.99 -18.00 7.95
CA THR A 42 5.73 -19.39 8.37
C THR A 42 4.43 -19.96 7.82
N MET A 43 3.47 -19.10 7.46
CA MET A 43 2.15 -19.50 6.95
C MET A 43 1.76 -18.62 5.75
N PRO A 44 2.36 -18.82 4.57
CA PRO A 44 2.11 -17.98 3.38
C PRO A 44 0.64 -18.02 2.91
N ASP A 45 -0.04 -19.15 3.06
CA ASP A 45 -1.47 -19.29 2.71
C ASP A 45 -2.41 -18.57 3.68
N ALA A 46 -1.90 -18.19 4.87
CA ALA A 46 -2.65 -17.37 5.80
C ALA A 46 -2.58 -15.88 5.45
N ILE A 47 -1.69 -15.45 4.54
CA ILE A 47 -1.54 -14.05 4.18
C ILE A 47 -2.45 -13.69 3.00
N ASP A 48 -3.27 -12.67 3.22
CA ASP A 48 -4.21 -12.11 2.26
C ASP A 48 -3.85 -10.66 1.88
N PHE A 49 -3.13 -9.92 2.72
CA PHE A 49 -2.72 -8.54 2.43
C PHE A 49 -1.22 -8.37 2.54
N LEU A 50 -0.62 -7.70 1.55
CA LEU A 50 0.72 -7.14 1.64
C LEU A 50 0.59 -5.62 1.74
N VAL A 51 1.07 -5.07 2.84
CA VAL A 51 0.95 -3.64 3.18
C VAL A 51 2.31 -3.06 3.51
N THR A 52 2.44 -1.75 3.35
CA THR A 52 3.69 -1.02 3.63
C THR A 52 3.44 0.05 4.67
N ASP A 53 4.47 0.32 5.46
CA ASP A 53 4.53 1.53 6.27
C ASP A 53 5.29 2.65 5.54
N ASP A 54 5.08 3.88 6.01
CA ASP A 54 5.90 5.05 5.77
C ASP A 54 6.30 5.69 7.13
N CYS A 55 6.70 6.96 7.15
CA CYS A 55 7.09 7.65 8.38
C CYS A 55 5.92 7.96 9.34
N ASN A 56 4.66 7.88 8.89
CA ASN A 56 3.45 8.16 9.67
C ASN A 56 2.70 6.89 10.11
N GLY A 57 3.17 5.71 9.72
CA GLY A 57 2.47 4.44 9.95
C GLY A 57 2.13 3.80 8.62
N LEU A 58 0.90 3.32 8.46
CA LEU A 58 0.47 2.65 7.23
C LEU A 58 0.39 3.65 6.07
N ASN A 59 0.82 3.22 4.89
CA ASN A 59 0.42 3.86 3.63
C ASN A 59 -0.41 2.88 2.79
N ASP A 60 -1.67 3.23 2.49
CA ASP A 60 -2.59 2.39 1.71
C ASP A 60 -2.73 2.83 0.24
N GLY A 61 -1.93 3.79 -0.21
CA GLY A 61 -1.86 4.16 -1.64
C GLY A 61 -1.18 3.11 -2.52
N SER A 62 -0.60 2.07 -1.92
CA SER A 62 -0.20 0.85 -2.62
C SER A 62 -0.25 -0.36 -1.71
N PHE A 63 -1.18 -1.29 -1.97
CA PHE A 63 -1.26 -2.57 -1.26
C PHE A 63 -1.73 -3.70 -2.18
N ILE A 64 -1.29 -4.92 -1.89
CA ILE A 64 -1.66 -6.11 -2.64
C ILE A 64 -2.61 -6.95 -1.79
N VAL A 65 -3.69 -7.43 -2.37
CA VAL A 65 -4.72 -8.22 -1.69
C VAL A 65 -5.07 -9.49 -2.47
N ARG A 66 -5.14 -10.61 -1.77
CA ARG A 66 -5.54 -11.91 -2.32
C ARG A 66 -7.03 -11.91 -2.57
N SER A 67 -7.47 -12.53 -3.66
CA SER A 67 -8.89 -12.76 -3.91
C SER A 67 -9.39 -13.92 -3.05
N SER A 68 -9.83 -13.59 -1.83
CA SER A 68 -10.35 -14.56 -0.87
C SER A 68 -11.56 -14.01 -0.11
N PRO A 69 -12.44 -14.87 0.44
CA PRO A 69 -13.50 -14.43 1.34
C PRO A 69 -12.96 -13.68 2.56
N ARG A 70 -11.77 -14.07 3.04
CA ARG A 70 -11.11 -13.43 4.18
C ARG A 70 -10.73 -11.97 3.88
N SER A 71 -10.33 -11.69 2.65
CA SER A 71 -10.10 -10.32 2.21
C SER A 71 -11.35 -9.45 2.28
N ILE A 72 -12.53 -10.01 1.99
CA ILE A 72 -13.79 -9.29 2.13
C ILE A 72 -14.09 -9.01 3.61
N GLU A 73 -13.86 -10.00 4.50
CA GLU A 73 -13.99 -9.82 5.95
C GLU A 73 -13.07 -8.72 6.48
N PHE A 74 -11.81 -8.69 6.03
CA PHE A 74 -10.85 -7.64 6.38
C PHE A 74 -11.33 -6.26 5.93
N LEU A 75 -11.76 -6.12 4.67
CA LEU A 75 -12.29 -4.85 4.14
C LEU A 75 -13.55 -4.40 4.89
N ASN A 76 -14.41 -5.32 5.29
CA ASN A 76 -15.57 -5.02 6.14
C ASN A 76 -15.15 -4.56 7.54
N ALA A 77 -14.10 -5.16 8.12
CA ALA A 77 -13.56 -4.74 9.40
C ALA A 77 -12.97 -3.31 9.35
N ILE A 78 -12.31 -2.92 8.25
CA ILE A 78 -11.84 -1.53 8.05
C ILE A 78 -13.04 -0.56 8.10
N ARG A 79 -14.11 -0.85 7.33
CA ARG A 79 -15.33 -0.01 7.32
C ARG A 79 -16.00 0.05 8.70
N ALA A 80 -16.02 -1.07 9.41
CA ALA A 80 -16.55 -1.11 10.77
C ALA A 80 -15.75 -0.25 11.75
N VAL A 81 -14.42 -0.13 11.57
CA VAL A 81 -13.59 0.81 12.33
C VAL A 81 -14.02 2.25 12.03
N HIS A 82 -14.12 2.63 10.76
CA HIS A 82 -14.61 3.96 10.36
C HIS A 82 -15.98 4.27 11.01
N ASP A 83 -16.95 3.37 10.85
CA ASP A 83 -18.32 3.59 11.32
C ASP A 83 -18.39 3.70 12.86
N ARG A 84 -17.58 2.90 13.57
CA ARG A 84 -17.45 2.97 15.02
C ARG A 84 -16.87 4.31 15.47
N GLU A 85 -15.75 4.75 14.88
CA GLU A 85 -15.11 6.01 15.26
C GLU A 85 -16.02 7.21 15.00
N LYS A 86 -16.74 7.20 13.87
CA LYS A 86 -17.76 8.19 13.54
C LYS A 86 -18.88 8.22 14.58
N ALA A 87 -19.39 7.05 14.99
CA ALA A 87 -20.48 6.96 15.95
C ALA A 87 -20.08 7.37 17.37
N GLN A 88 -18.87 7.01 17.80
CA GLN A 88 -18.42 7.22 19.19
C GLN A 88 -17.80 8.60 19.43
N SER A 89 -17.09 9.14 18.44
CA SER A 89 -16.30 10.38 18.60
C SER A 89 -16.64 11.47 17.59
N GLY A 90 -17.46 11.17 16.58
CA GLY A 90 -17.70 12.06 15.44
C GLY A 90 -16.51 12.17 14.48
N LYS A 91 -15.39 11.49 14.74
CA LYS A 91 -14.20 11.51 13.88
C LYS A 91 -14.46 10.73 12.59
N LEU A 92 -14.20 11.36 11.45
CA LEU A 92 -14.23 10.72 10.13
C LEU A 92 -12.81 10.28 9.78
N LEU A 93 -12.57 8.96 9.81
CA LEU A 93 -11.31 8.37 9.38
C LEU A 93 -11.31 8.15 7.86
N GLY A 94 -10.18 8.40 7.21
CA GLY A 94 -9.98 7.92 5.83
C GLY A 94 -9.79 6.41 5.77
N ASP A 95 -9.67 5.86 4.57
CA ASP A 95 -9.37 4.44 4.36
C ASP A 95 -8.02 4.06 5.02
N GLN A 96 -6.97 4.89 4.83
CA GLN A 96 -5.65 4.70 5.44
C GLN A 96 -5.72 4.63 6.96
N ASP A 97 -6.34 5.63 7.59
CA ASP A 97 -6.44 5.72 9.05
C ASP A 97 -7.26 4.56 9.63
N SER A 98 -8.34 4.18 8.95
CA SER A 98 -9.20 3.08 9.38
C SER A 98 -8.47 1.74 9.29
N MET A 99 -7.72 1.53 8.21
CA MET A 99 -6.93 0.31 8.02
C MET A 99 -5.76 0.25 9.01
N GLN A 100 -5.09 1.38 9.27
CA GLN A 100 -4.06 1.47 10.30
C GLN A 100 -4.62 1.13 11.69
N ALA A 101 -5.77 1.70 12.06
CA ALA A 101 -6.41 1.44 13.35
C ALA A 101 -6.84 -0.03 13.48
N LEU A 102 -7.31 -0.67 12.40
CA LEU A 102 -7.57 -2.12 12.39
C LEU A 102 -6.29 -2.91 12.64
N LEU A 103 -5.22 -2.62 11.90
CA LEU A 103 -3.93 -3.31 12.01
C LEU A 103 -3.26 -3.15 13.38
N GLN A 104 -3.54 -2.05 14.09
CA GLN A 104 -3.05 -1.79 15.45
C GLN A 104 -3.95 -2.41 16.55
N SER A 105 -5.05 -3.05 16.19
CA SER A 105 -6.00 -3.67 17.12
C SER A 105 -5.71 -5.15 17.38
N ASN A 106 -6.41 -5.73 18.35
CA ASN A 106 -6.38 -7.17 18.64
C ASN A 106 -7.36 -7.98 17.74
N ASN A 107 -7.82 -7.42 16.62
CA ASN A 107 -8.72 -8.14 15.73
C ASN A 107 -7.99 -9.36 15.12
N PRO A 108 -8.55 -10.58 15.17
CA PRO A 108 -7.89 -11.76 14.62
C PRO A 108 -7.61 -11.67 13.11
N LEU A 109 -8.28 -10.78 12.38
CA LEU A 109 -8.03 -10.57 10.96
C LEU A 109 -6.64 -9.97 10.68
N THR A 110 -6.01 -9.30 11.66
CA THR A 110 -4.70 -8.65 11.48
C THR A 110 -3.59 -9.65 11.19
N GLN A 111 -3.72 -10.91 11.63
CA GLN A 111 -2.74 -11.97 11.35
C GLN A 111 -2.65 -12.34 9.86
N HIS A 112 -3.60 -11.88 9.05
CA HIS A 112 -3.65 -12.14 7.60
C HIS A 112 -3.05 -11.00 6.77
N ALA A 113 -2.52 -9.97 7.44
CA ALA A 113 -1.79 -8.88 6.80
C ALA A 113 -0.29 -9.00 7.11
N LEU A 114 0.53 -8.91 6.06
CA LEU A 114 1.98 -8.90 6.15
C LEU A 114 2.50 -7.50 5.84
N ARG A 115 3.23 -6.91 6.78
CA ARG A 115 4.02 -5.70 6.56
C ARG A 115 5.27 -6.06 5.78
N ILE A 116 5.42 -5.51 4.58
CA ILE A 116 6.61 -5.68 3.73
C ILE A 116 7.38 -4.36 3.66
N PRO A 117 8.69 -4.37 3.36
CA PRO A 117 9.46 -3.13 3.24
C PRO A 117 8.83 -2.16 2.24
N GLN A 118 8.74 -0.88 2.62
CA GLN A 118 8.11 0.17 1.82
C GLN A 118 8.59 0.17 0.37
N TRP A 119 9.90 0.05 0.18
CA TRP A 119 10.53 0.11 -1.14
C TRP A 119 10.10 -0.98 -2.13
N LYS A 120 9.46 -2.07 -1.67
CA LYS A 120 9.02 -3.17 -2.55
C LYS A 120 7.86 -2.77 -3.46
N ILE A 121 6.86 -2.09 -2.90
CA ILE A 121 5.62 -1.73 -3.63
C ILE A 121 5.20 -0.27 -3.42
N ASN A 122 5.96 0.51 -2.65
CA ASN A 122 5.54 1.83 -2.22
C ASN A 122 6.74 2.78 -1.95
N ALA A 123 7.82 2.67 -2.73
CA ALA A 123 9.04 3.43 -2.48
C ALA A 123 8.82 4.95 -2.68
N PHE A 124 9.26 5.77 -1.73
CA PHE A 124 9.15 7.22 -1.83
C PHE A 124 10.45 7.85 -2.34
N PRO A 125 10.39 8.89 -3.19
CA PRO A 125 11.58 9.57 -3.64
C PRO A 125 12.13 10.53 -2.56
N THR A 126 13.38 10.96 -2.75
CA THR A 126 14.08 11.91 -1.84
C THR A 126 13.27 13.16 -1.53
N GLU A 127 12.48 13.65 -2.50
CA GLU A 127 11.66 14.84 -2.35
C GLU A 127 10.55 14.68 -1.30
N ILE A 128 10.01 13.47 -1.09
CA ILE A 128 8.97 13.23 -0.08
C ILE A 128 9.60 13.02 1.30
N GLY A 129 10.73 12.31 1.37
CA GLY A 129 11.50 12.18 2.62
C GLY A 129 10.80 11.42 3.76
N CYS A 130 9.75 10.66 3.47
CA CYS A 130 8.94 9.94 4.47
C CYS A 130 9.12 8.43 4.33
N TYR A 131 10.06 7.87 5.10
CA TYR A 131 10.47 6.47 4.99
C TYR A 131 10.10 5.63 6.21
N ASP A 132 9.82 4.36 5.96
CA ASP A 132 9.61 3.31 6.97
C ASP A 132 10.86 3.09 7.85
N MET A 133 10.85 2.01 8.64
CA MET A 133 11.96 1.68 9.54
C MET A 133 13.28 1.36 8.82
N HIS A 134 13.25 1.00 7.53
CA HIS A 134 14.44 0.71 6.74
C HIS A 134 15.14 1.98 6.26
N LYS A 135 14.49 3.15 6.36
CA LYS A 135 15.06 4.46 5.99
C LYS A 135 15.66 4.48 4.58
N ARG A 136 14.98 3.80 3.65
CA ARG A 136 15.41 3.66 2.26
C ARG A 136 14.55 4.51 1.35
N GLU A 137 15.19 5.43 0.64
CA GLU A 137 14.58 6.19 -0.44
C GLU A 137 14.50 5.36 -1.73
N TRP A 138 13.68 5.82 -2.67
CA TRP A 138 13.66 5.22 -4.00
C TRP A 138 15.03 5.32 -4.66
N GLU A 139 15.48 4.22 -5.25
CA GLU A 139 16.69 4.13 -6.05
C GLU A 139 16.36 3.58 -7.45
N LYS A 140 17.15 3.96 -8.45
CA LYS A 140 16.98 3.44 -9.81
C LYS A 140 17.07 1.91 -9.81
N GLY A 141 16.10 1.27 -10.45
CA GLY A 141 15.95 -0.19 -10.49
C GLY A 141 14.97 -0.75 -9.46
N MET A 142 14.45 0.07 -8.54
CA MET A 142 13.28 -0.32 -7.76
C MET A 142 12.02 -0.42 -8.63
N PHE A 143 11.04 -1.21 -8.18
CA PHE A 143 9.86 -1.54 -8.97
C PHE A 143 8.96 -0.34 -9.25
N VAL A 144 8.65 0.44 -8.21
CA VAL A 144 7.79 1.62 -8.29
C VAL A 144 8.38 2.79 -7.54
N VAL A 145 7.94 3.99 -7.88
CA VAL A 145 8.05 5.20 -7.07
C VAL A 145 6.65 5.75 -6.81
N HIS A 146 6.35 6.13 -5.57
CA HIS A 146 5.08 6.74 -5.17
C HIS A 146 5.31 8.19 -4.74
N PHE A 147 4.58 9.11 -5.36
CA PHE A 147 4.64 10.56 -5.10
C PHE A 147 3.64 11.02 -4.03
N ALA A 148 3.42 10.18 -3.01
CA ALA A 148 2.46 10.40 -1.94
C ALA A 148 2.66 11.77 -1.31
N GLY A 149 1.60 12.59 -1.31
CA GLY A 149 1.64 13.91 -0.68
C GLY A 149 2.59 14.90 -1.34
N ALA A 150 3.00 14.71 -2.61
CA ALA A 150 3.94 15.61 -3.31
C ALA A 150 3.60 17.10 -3.17
N TRP A 151 2.31 17.44 -3.10
CA TRP A 151 1.82 18.81 -2.90
C TRP A 151 2.34 19.47 -1.61
N ALA A 152 2.68 18.69 -0.57
CA ALA A 152 3.20 19.19 0.70
C ALA A 152 4.73 19.36 0.68
N HIS A 153 5.43 18.76 -0.28
CA HIS A 153 6.88 18.63 -0.28
C HIS A 153 7.57 19.34 -1.44
N VAL A 154 6.87 19.55 -2.56
CA VAL A 154 7.44 20.14 -3.77
C VAL A 154 6.66 21.41 -4.13
N SER A 155 7.41 22.49 -4.38
CA SER A 155 6.82 23.77 -4.78
C SER A 155 6.35 23.77 -6.24
N GLY A 156 5.33 24.56 -6.54
CA GLY A 156 4.80 24.77 -7.90
C GLY A 156 3.33 24.37 -8.05
N GLU A 157 2.80 24.54 -9.26
CA GLU A 157 1.36 24.35 -9.53
C GLU A 157 0.94 22.87 -9.67
N ASP A 158 1.86 22.02 -10.16
CA ASP A 158 1.64 20.58 -10.34
C ASP A 158 2.79 19.76 -9.74
N PRO A 159 2.89 19.64 -8.40
CA PRO A 159 3.97 18.92 -7.72
C PRO A 159 4.09 17.45 -8.15
N THR A 160 2.96 16.74 -8.22
CA THR A 160 2.93 15.33 -8.65
C THR A 160 3.40 15.18 -10.10
N GLY A 161 2.88 15.98 -11.03
CA GLY A 161 3.28 15.90 -12.43
C GLY A 161 4.71 16.35 -12.68
N GLN A 162 5.26 17.27 -11.87
CA GLN A 162 6.70 17.60 -11.89
C GLN A 162 7.54 16.37 -11.54
N LEU A 163 7.20 15.66 -10.46
CA LEU A 163 7.90 14.44 -10.07
C LEU A 163 7.73 13.33 -11.11
N MET A 164 6.51 13.10 -11.62
CA MET A 164 6.29 12.12 -12.69
C MET A 164 7.17 12.40 -13.92
N LYS A 165 7.28 13.67 -14.35
CA LYS A 165 8.16 14.05 -15.48
C LYS A 165 9.64 13.80 -15.17
N LYS A 166 10.07 14.11 -13.95
CA LYS A 166 11.46 13.86 -13.50
C LYS A 166 11.79 12.37 -13.54
N TYR A 167 10.98 11.54 -12.89
CA TYR A 167 11.23 10.10 -12.73
C TYR A 167 10.89 9.28 -13.97
N LYS A 168 10.09 9.80 -14.92
CA LYS A 168 9.87 9.18 -16.24
C LYS A 168 11.18 8.86 -16.97
N SER A 169 12.20 9.71 -16.84
CA SER A 169 13.52 9.49 -17.45
C SER A 169 14.31 8.34 -16.82
N GLN A 170 13.86 7.81 -15.69
CA GLN A 170 14.53 6.76 -14.94
C GLN A 170 13.89 5.38 -15.12
N ILE A 171 12.78 5.28 -15.84
CA ILE A 171 12.11 4.01 -16.15
C ILE A 171 13.07 3.14 -16.95
N ILE A 172 13.21 1.88 -16.52
CA ILE A 172 13.97 0.84 -17.22
C ILE A 172 13.07 -0.34 -17.57
#